data_AF-A0A383B1R5-F1
#
_entry.id   AF-A0A383B1R5-F1
#
_cell.length_a   1.000
_cell.length_b   1.000
_cell.length_c   1.000
_cell.angle_alpha   90.00
_cell.angle_beta   90.00
_cell.angle_gamma   90.00
#
_symmetry.space_group_name_H-M   'P 1'
#
loop_
_entity.id
_entity.type
_entity.pdbx_description
1 polymer ?
#
loop_
_entity_poly.entity_id
_entity_poly.type
_entity_poly.pdbx_seq_one_letter_code
_entity_poly.pdbx_strand_id
1 'polypeptide(L)'
;MHGDIGEMKKWIISLAIILILCGIRFTDPWFLDMVRMKALDQHQRNQTQESLSNLVTVEINNETLSKKGQWPWDRNALSVEIIKLYQKGAGLVVLPILFADEDRFGKDAVLARTLKRTPTIIGQIPTNDEVNTAVVRGVSAVGKPWKGWVYQYPGALGPIPELAENANA
;
A
#
# COMPACT_ATOMS: atom_id res chain seq x y z
N MET A 1 -7.00 57.69 -25.15
CA MET A 1 -6.38 56.44 -25.63
C MET A 1 -4.98 56.29 -25.05
N HIS A 2 -4.83 55.85 -23.78
CA HIS A 2 -3.52 55.59 -23.15
C HIS A 2 -3.53 54.32 -22.26
N GLY A 3 -4.55 53.46 -22.39
CA GLY A 3 -4.75 52.29 -21.52
C GLY A 3 -4.17 50.96 -22.02
N ASP A 4 -3.66 50.88 -23.25
CA ASP A 4 -3.47 49.58 -23.93
C ASP A 4 -2.01 49.07 -23.96
N ILE A 5 -1.04 49.98 -23.90
CA ILE A 5 0.39 49.64 -24.02
C ILE A 5 0.92 48.99 -22.73
N GLY A 6 0.35 49.34 -21.59
CA GLY A 6 0.68 48.74 -20.30
C GLY A 6 0.16 47.31 -20.15
N GLU A 7 -1.03 47.03 -20.67
CA GLU A 7 -1.65 45.70 -20.63
C GLU A 7 -0.99 44.72 -21.61
N MET A 8 -0.66 45.15 -22.83
CA MET A 8 0.09 44.32 -23.78
C MET A 8 1.46 43.88 -23.24
N LYS A 9 2.18 44.77 -22.54
CA LYS A 9 3.47 44.44 -21.91
C LYS A 9 3.33 43.43 -20.78
N LYS A 10 2.28 43.52 -19.96
CA LYS A 10 2.00 42.54 -18.90
C LYS A 10 1.72 41.16 -19.48
N TRP A 11 0.92 41.08 -20.55
CA TRP A 11 0.60 39.79 -21.17
C TRP A 11 1.83 39.10 -21.78
N ILE A 12 2.72 39.85 -22.43
CA ILE A 12 3.99 39.32 -22.95
C ILE A 12 4.88 38.79 -21.81
N ILE A 13 4.99 39.53 -20.71
CA ILE A 13 5.76 39.10 -19.53
C ILE A 13 5.15 37.82 -18.93
N SER A 14 3.83 37.77 -18.76
CA SER A 14 3.14 36.57 -18.28
C SER A 14 3.36 35.36 -19.20
N LEU A 15 3.26 35.54 -20.52
CA LEU A 15 3.50 34.48 -21.49
C LEU A 15 4.96 33.98 -21.44
N ALA A 16 5.92 34.91 -21.31
CA ALA A 16 7.33 34.55 -21.17
C ALA A 16 7.58 33.76 -19.89
N ILE A 17 7.00 34.16 -18.75
CA ILE A 17 7.11 33.42 -17.48
C ILE A 17 6.52 32.01 -17.63
N ILE A 18 5.34 31.89 -18.25
CA ILE A 18 4.71 30.58 -18.49
C ILE A 18 5.62 29.70 -19.34
N LEU A 19 6.16 30.22 -20.45
CA LEU A 19 7.06 29.46 -21.32
C LEU A 19 8.33 29.02 -20.58
N ILE A 20 8.90 29.87 -19.74
CA ILE A 20 10.08 29.52 -18.91
C ILE A 20 9.72 28.40 -17.93
N LEU A 21 8.60 28.50 -17.21
CA LEU A 21 8.16 27.47 -16.26
C LEU A 21 7.84 26.15 -16.97
N CYS A 22 7.19 26.20 -18.13
CA CYS A 22 6.95 25.04 -18.98
C CYS A 22 8.25 24.41 -19.47
N GLY A 23 9.23 25.23 -19.88
CA GLY A 23 10.56 24.78 -20.28
C GLY A 23 11.30 24.08 -19.15
N ILE A 24 11.33 24.69 -17.96
CA ILE A 24 11.90 24.09 -16.75
C ILE A 24 11.23 22.75 -16.44
N ARG A 25 9.89 22.70 -16.46
CA ARG A 25 9.11 21.48 -16.24
C ARG A 25 9.38 20.40 -17.30
N PHE A 26 9.57 20.79 -18.56
CA PHE A 26 9.84 19.88 -19.66
C PHE A 26 11.26 19.29 -19.56
N THR A 27 12.25 20.09 -19.18
CA THR A 27 13.63 19.63 -18.99
C THR A 27 13.83 18.81 -17.72
N ASP A 28 12.90 18.92 -16.76
CA ASP A 28 12.88 18.24 -15.45
C ASP A 28 14.28 18.10 -14.82
N PRO A 29 14.98 19.23 -14.52
CA PRO A 29 16.33 19.19 -13.99
C PRO A 29 16.36 18.49 -12.62
N TRP A 30 17.46 17.79 -12.35
CA TRP A 30 17.63 16.90 -11.19
C TRP A 30 17.26 17.50 -9.82
N PHE A 31 17.42 18.81 -9.62
CA PHE A 31 17.09 19.45 -8.34
C PHE A 31 15.58 19.59 -8.09
N LEU A 32 14.74 19.58 -9.15
CA LEU A 32 13.29 19.66 -8.98
C LEU A 32 12.72 18.40 -8.34
N ASP A 33 13.28 17.23 -8.62
CA ASP A 33 12.89 16.00 -7.95
C ASP A 33 13.18 16.08 -6.46
N MET A 34 14.32 16.65 -6.06
CA MET A 34 14.65 16.89 -4.65
C MET A 34 13.63 17.82 -3.99
N VAL A 35 13.28 18.94 -4.64
CA VAL A 35 12.26 19.88 -4.13
C VAL A 35 10.91 19.19 -3.99
N ARG A 36 10.52 18.37 -4.97
CA ARG A 36 9.26 17.62 -4.98
C ARG A 36 9.21 16.60 -3.84
N MET A 37 10.27 15.82 -3.64
CA MET A 37 10.37 14.86 -2.53
C MET A 37 10.34 15.57 -1.18
N LYS A 38 11.04 16.69 -1.05
CA LYS A 38 11.03 17.48 0.20
C LYS A 38 9.65 18.08 0.49
N ALA A 39 8.96 18.58 -0.54
CA ALA A 39 7.60 19.08 -0.41
C ALA A 39 6.64 17.97 0.04
N LEU A 40 6.80 16.76 -0.49
CA LEU A 40 6.04 15.58 -0.07
C LEU A 40 6.33 15.21 1.40
N ASP A 41 7.59 15.19 1.80
CA ASP A 41 7.98 14.94 3.20
C ASP A 41 7.35 15.96 4.15
N GLN A 42 7.40 17.25 3.78
CA GLN A 42 6.81 18.32 4.59
C GLN A 42 5.29 18.17 4.65
N HIS A 43 4.66 17.83 3.53
CA HIS A 43 3.22 17.60 3.48
C HIS A 43 2.80 16.43 4.37
N GLN A 44 3.56 15.33 4.38
CA GLN A 44 3.31 14.17 5.27
C GLN A 44 3.51 14.53 6.75
N ARG A 45 4.55 15.31 7.09
CA ARG A 45 4.80 15.75 8.48
C ARG A 45 3.76 16.71 9.02
N ASN A 46 3.16 17.53 8.14
CA ASN A 46 2.13 18.48 8.52
C ASN A 46 0.75 17.83 8.70
N GLN A 47 0.59 16.54 8.39
CA GLN A 47 -0.66 15.83 8.65
C GLN A 47 -0.89 15.72 10.16
N THR A 48 -2.14 15.87 10.58
CA THR A 48 -2.54 15.65 11.97
C THR A 48 -2.40 14.17 12.31
N GLN A 49 -1.71 13.86 13.41
CA GLN A 49 -1.65 12.49 13.92
C GLN A 49 -2.96 12.18 14.64
N GLU A 50 -3.73 11.24 14.10
CA GLU A 50 -4.90 10.69 14.77
C GLU A 50 -4.49 9.42 15.53
N SER A 51 -4.73 9.42 16.85
CA SER A 51 -4.57 8.21 17.66
C SER A 51 -5.87 7.41 17.60
N LEU A 52 -5.82 6.28 16.90
CA LEU A 52 -6.94 5.36 16.78
C LEU A 52 -6.90 4.36 17.94
N SER A 53 -7.86 4.46 18.87
CA SER A 53 -7.95 3.57 20.03
C SER A 53 -8.26 2.11 19.68
N ASN A 54 -8.77 1.86 18.47
CA ASN A 54 -9.16 0.55 17.95
C ASN A 54 -8.13 -0.06 16.99
N LEU A 55 -6.97 0.58 16.79
CA LEU A 55 -5.90 0.07 15.94
C LEU A 55 -4.71 -0.34 16.80
N VAL A 56 -4.24 -1.59 16.62
CA VAL A 56 -3.07 -2.11 17.32
C VAL A 56 -2.11 -2.70 16.31
N THR A 57 -0.84 -2.33 16.42
CA THR A 57 0.25 -2.91 15.61
C THR A 57 0.96 -3.99 16.41
N VAL A 58 1.15 -5.15 15.78
CA VAL A 58 1.93 -6.26 16.34
C VAL A 58 3.17 -6.42 15.48
N GLU A 59 4.34 -6.24 16.09
CA GLU A 59 5.61 -6.25 15.37
C GLU A 59 6.34 -7.58 15.50
N ILE A 60 7.00 -7.99 14.42
CA ILE A 60 8.02 -9.04 14.43
C ILE A 60 9.37 -8.32 14.45
N ASN A 61 9.93 -8.16 15.64
CA ASN A 61 11.18 -7.43 15.86
C ASN A 61 12.29 -8.36 16.38
N ASN A 62 13.50 -7.81 16.59
CA ASN A 62 14.65 -8.59 17.05
C ASN A 62 14.43 -9.26 18.41
N GLU A 63 13.69 -8.64 19.32
CA GLU A 63 13.32 -9.27 20.61
C GLU A 63 12.38 -10.46 20.42
N THR A 64 11.47 -10.36 19.45
CA THR A 64 10.58 -11.47 19.10
C THR A 64 11.35 -12.61 18.44
N LEU A 65 12.27 -12.29 17.53
CA LEU A 65 13.12 -13.27 16.85
C LEU A 65 14.11 -13.96 17.79
N SER A 66 14.64 -13.26 18.81
CA SER A 66 15.51 -13.90 19.80
C SER A 66 14.76 -14.92 20.66
N LYS A 67 13.46 -14.72 20.89
CA LYS A 67 12.60 -15.63 21.66
C LYS A 67 12.02 -16.77 20.81
N LYS A 68 11.64 -16.50 19.56
CA LYS A 68 10.91 -17.45 18.68
C LYS A 68 11.77 -18.08 17.59
N GLY A 69 13.01 -17.64 17.44
CA GLY A 69 13.90 -18.06 16.37
C GLY A 69 13.68 -17.29 15.07
N GLN A 70 14.46 -17.66 14.07
CA GLN A 70 14.55 -16.96 12.79
C GLN A 70 13.26 -17.05 11.97
N TRP A 71 12.85 -15.91 11.41
CA TRP A 71 11.78 -15.81 10.42
C TRP A 71 12.22 -16.38 9.05
N PRO A 72 11.34 -16.99 8.23
CA PRO A 72 9.92 -17.24 8.46
C PRO A 72 9.64 -18.43 9.40
N TRP A 73 8.73 -18.26 10.34
CA TRP A 73 8.27 -19.37 11.18
C TRP A 73 7.33 -20.31 10.42
N ASP A 74 7.07 -21.48 10.99
CA ASP A 74 6.03 -22.37 10.48
C ASP A 74 4.64 -21.69 10.50
N ARG A 75 3.77 -22.07 9.56
CA ARG A 75 2.45 -21.42 9.43
C ARG A 75 1.51 -21.73 10.61
N ASN A 76 1.78 -22.77 11.39
CA ASN A 76 1.04 -23.05 12.61
C ASN A 76 1.38 -22.03 13.71
N ALA A 77 2.63 -21.58 13.84
CA ALA A 77 2.99 -20.48 14.74
C ALA A 77 2.20 -19.20 14.42
N LEU A 78 2.05 -18.85 13.13
CA LEU A 78 1.21 -17.73 12.70
C LEU A 78 -0.26 -17.93 13.06
N SER A 79 -0.78 -19.14 12.84
CA SER A 79 -2.16 -19.49 13.18
C SER A 79 -2.45 -19.29 14.66
N VAL A 80 -1.52 -19.71 15.53
CA VAL A 80 -1.63 -19.52 16.98
C VAL A 80 -1.67 -18.05 17.37
N GLU A 81 -0.83 -17.21 16.75
CA GLU A 81 -0.86 -15.76 17.02
C GLU A 81 -2.15 -15.10 16.52
N ILE A 82 -2.65 -15.47 15.34
CA ILE A 82 -3.95 -14.99 14.83
C ILE A 82 -5.06 -15.34 15.83
N ILE A 83 -5.13 -16.59 16.31
CA ILE A 83 -6.14 -17.03 17.28
C ILE A 83 -6.05 -16.22 18.59
N LYS A 84 -4.84 -15.97 19.09
CA LYS A 84 -4.64 -15.15 20.30
C LYS A 84 -5.14 -13.71 20.11
N LEU A 85 -4.97 -13.12 18.92
CA LEU A 85 -5.48 -11.77 18.64
C LEU A 85 -7.01 -11.73 18.70
N TYR A 86 -7.70 -12.72 18.12
CA TYR A 86 -9.15 -12.82 18.22
C TYR A 86 -9.64 -13.11 19.64
N GLN A 87 -8.93 -13.94 20.40
CA GLN A 87 -9.23 -14.17 21.82
C GLN A 87 -9.11 -12.89 22.66
N LYS A 88 -8.27 -11.94 22.22
CA LYS A 88 -8.12 -10.61 22.82
C LYS A 88 -9.11 -9.56 22.28
N GLY A 89 -10.05 -9.96 21.42
CA GLY A 89 -11.11 -9.08 20.94
C GLY A 89 -10.81 -8.36 19.62
N ALA A 90 -9.83 -8.80 18.83
CA ALA A 90 -9.63 -8.26 17.49
C ALA A 90 -10.88 -8.49 16.62
N GLY A 91 -11.38 -7.43 15.96
CA GLY A 91 -12.48 -7.56 14.99
C GLY A 91 -12.02 -7.94 13.58
N LEU A 92 -10.78 -7.57 13.23
CA LEU A 92 -10.13 -7.84 11.96
C LEU A 92 -8.62 -7.96 12.21
N VAL A 93 -7.97 -8.92 11.57
CA VAL A 93 -6.51 -9.06 11.61
C VAL A 93 -5.98 -8.87 10.20
N VAL A 94 -5.02 -7.96 10.03
CA VAL A 94 -4.33 -7.74 8.75
C VAL A 94 -2.91 -8.27 8.88
N LEU A 95 -2.58 -9.26 8.06
CA LEU A 95 -1.25 -9.83 7.96
C LEU A 95 -0.68 -9.47 6.58
N PRO A 96 0.01 -8.33 6.42
CA PRO A 96 0.48 -7.82 5.13
C PRO A 96 1.73 -8.58 4.65
N ILE A 97 1.60 -9.91 4.54
CA ILE A 97 2.65 -10.85 4.14
C ILE A 97 2.13 -11.60 2.92
N LEU A 98 2.96 -11.66 1.88
CA LEU A 98 2.71 -12.48 0.71
C LEU A 98 3.17 -13.91 0.98
N PHE A 99 2.25 -14.86 0.89
CA PHE A 99 2.54 -16.30 1.01
C PHE A 99 2.58 -16.95 -0.37
N ALA A 100 3.52 -16.51 -1.21
CA ALA A 100 3.62 -16.95 -2.61
C ALA A 100 4.04 -18.43 -2.76
N ASP A 101 4.71 -18.97 -1.75
CA ASP A 101 5.27 -20.33 -1.76
C ASP A 101 4.74 -21.17 -0.59
N GLU A 102 4.78 -22.49 -0.77
CA GLU A 102 4.46 -23.48 0.26
C GLU A 102 5.35 -23.32 1.50
N ASP A 103 4.80 -23.61 2.67
CA ASP A 103 5.52 -23.65 3.92
C ASP A 103 6.53 -24.80 3.92
N ARG A 104 7.79 -24.47 4.21
CA ARG A 104 8.87 -25.43 4.40
C ARG A 104 8.60 -26.47 5.49
N PHE A 105 7.66 -26.21 6.40
CA PHE A 105 7.24 -27.14 7.46
C PHE A 105 5.89 -27.83 7.17
N GLY A 106 5.29 -27.62 6.00
CA GLY A 106 4.04 -28.24 5.57
C GLY A 106 2.83 -27.89 6.43
N LYS A 107 2.77 -26.66 6.99
CA LYS A 107 1.68 -26.21 7.87
C LYS A 107 0.66 -25.30 7.18
N ASP A 108 0.68 -25.18 5.85
CA ASP A 108 -0.27 -24.33 5.11
C ASP A 108 -1.72 -24.69 5.41
N ALA A 109 -2.06 -25.98 5.42
CA ALA A 109 -3.41 -26.43 5.78
C ALA A 109 -3.88 -25.98 7.17
N VAL A 110 -2.95 -25.79 8.12
CA VAL A 110 -3.29 -25.27 9.46
C VAL A 110 -3.66 -23.79 9.37
N LEU A 111 -2.88 -23.01 8.63
CA LEU A 111 -3.16 -21.60 8.42
C LEU A 111 -4.42 -21.40 7.57
N ALA A 112 -4.61 -22.16 6.51
CA ALA A 112 -5.82 -22.14 5.69
C ALA A 112 -7.08 -22.35 6.55
N ARG A 113 -7.09 -23.35 7.44
CA ARG A 113 -8.21 -23.55 8.37
C ARG A 113 -8.45 -22.37 9.31
N THR A 114 -7.39 -21.69 9.74
CA THR A 114 -7.47 -20.52 10.62
C THR A 114 -8.03 -19.31 9.85
N LEU A 115 -7.53 -19.05 8.65
CA LEU A 115 -8.01 -17.99 7.75
C LEU A 115 -9.49 -18.19 7.39
N LYS A 116 -9.92 -19.44 7.18
CA LYS A 116 -11.33 -19.75 6.87
C LYS A 116 -12.29 -19.39 8.01
N ARG A 117 -11.80 -19.46 9.25
CA ARG A 117 -12.61 -19.27 10.47
C ARG A 117 -12.50 -17.88 11.07
N THR A 118 -11.63 -17.04 10.54
CA THR A 118 -11.33 -15.72 11.10
C THR A 118 -11.35 -14.65 10.01
N PRO A 119 -11.82 -13.43 10.29
CA PRO A 119 -11.77 -12.33 9.33
C PRO A 119 -10.33 -11.79 9.18
N THR A 120 -9.44 -12.59 8.60
CA THR A 120 -8.01 -12.27 8.45
C THR A 120 -7.66 -11.97 7.00
N ILE A 121 -7.09 -10.79 6.77
CA ILE A 121 -6.61 -10.34 5.45
C ILE A 121 -5.13 -10.72 5.31
N ILE A 122 -4.77 -11.32 4.19
CA ILE A 122 -3.38 -11.64 3.82
C ILE A 122 -2.95 -10.86 2.58
N GLY A 123 -1.64 -10.70 2.39
CA GLY A 123 -1.08 -9.84 1.35
C GLY A 123 -1.17 -10.42 -0.07
N GLN A 124 -1.35 -9.53 -1.04
CA GLN A 124 -1.17 -9.74 -2.47
C GLN A 124 -0.45 -8.53 -3.07
N ILE A 125 0.40 -8.75 -4.07
CA ILE A 125 1.30 -7.71 -4.60
C ILE A 125 0.98 -7.45 -6.07
N PRO A 126 0.65 -6.21 -6.48
CA PRO A 126 0.53 -5.87 -7.89
C PRO A 126 1.91 -5.98 -8.59
N THR A 127 1.93 -6.45 -9.84
CA THR A 127 3.16 -6.62 -10.62
C THR A 127 3.04 -5.98 -12.02
N ASN A 128 4.19 -5.61 -12.58
CA ASN A 128 4.32 -5.18 -13.97
C ASN A 128 4.48 -6.34 -14.95
N ASP A 129 4.54 -7.58 -14.45
CA ASP A 129 4.51 -8.79 -15.24
C ASP A 129 3.06 -9.23 -15.54
N GLU A 130 2.87 -10.11 -16.53
CA GLU A 130 1.54 -10.65 -16.89
C GLU A 130 1.05 -11.77 -15.94
N VAL A 131 1.77 -12.03 -14.84
CA VAL A 131 1.42 -13.06 -13.85
C VAL A 131 0.20 -12.63 -13.05
N ASN A 132 -0.83 -13.48 -13.04
CA ASN A 132 -2.11 -13.23 -12.38
C ASN A 132 -2.52 -14.42 -11.50
N THR A 133 -1.96 -14.47 -10.28
CA THR A 133 -2.32 -15.48 -9.26
C THR A 133 -3.08 -14.87 -8.08
N ALA A 134 -3.21 -13.54 -8.03
CA ALA A 134 -3.99 -12.83 -7.04
C ALA A 134 -5.49 -13.17 -7.11
N VAL A 135 -6.15 -13.11 -5.95
CA VAL A 135 -7.60 -13.28 -5.86
C VAL A 135 -8.25 -11.91 -5.83
N VAL A 136 -9.21 -11.69 -6.73
CA VAL A 136 -9.96 -10.43 -6.77
C VAL A 136 -10.73 -10.25 -5.46
N ARG A 137 -10.31 -9.25 -4.68
CA ARG A 137 -11.05 -8.76 -3.51
C ARG A 137 -11.77 -7.49 -3.94
N GLY A 138 -13.09 -7.48 -3.78
CA GLY A 138 -13.92 -6.36 -4.22
C GLY A 138 -13.43 -5.02 -3.63
N VAL A 139 -13.65 -3.94 -4.38
CA VAL A 139 -13.30 -2.58 -3.92
C VAL A 139 -14.59 -1.85 -3.54
N SER A 140 -14.68 -1.42 -2.29
CA SER A 140 -15.72 -0.47 -1.86
C SER A 140 -15.28 0.94 -2.22
N ALA A 141 -16.12 1.66 -2.97
CA ALA A 141 -15.85 3.04 -3.36
C ALA A 141 -17.06 3.92 -3.06
N VAL A 142 -16.80 5.15 -2.63
CA VAL A 142 -17.82 6.17 -2.37
C VAL A 142 -17.65 7.30 -3.39
N GLY A 143 -18.72 7.70 -4.07
CA GLY A 143 -18.69 8.80 -5.04
C GLY A 143 -18.34 8.34 -6.46
N LYS A 144 -17.43 9.06 -7.14
CA LYS A 144 -17.07 8.79 -8.54
C LYS A 144 -16.32 7.44 -8.68
N PRO A 145 -16.45 6.73 -9.81
CA PRO A 145 -15.73 5.49 -10.04
C PRO A 145 -14.21 5.67 -9.94
N TRP A 146 -13.54 4.77 -9.23
CA TRP A 146 -12.07 4.76 -9.13
C TRP A 146 -11.38 4.34 -10.43
N LYS A 147 -12.09 3.60 -11.31
CA LYS A 147 -11.58 3.15 -12.61
C LYS A 147 -11.18 4.35 -13.47
N GLY A 148 -9.92 4.39 -13.89
CA GLY A 148 -9.33 5.48 -14.68
C GLY A 148 -8.55 6.52 -13.86
N TRP A 149 -8.62 6.47 -12.52
CA TRP A 149 -7.89 7.37 -11.63
C TRP A 149 -6.72 6.71 -10.90
N VAL A 150 -6.71 5.38 -10.85
CA VAL A 150 -5.65 4.59 -10.22
C VAL A 150 -4.83 3.90 -11.31
N TYR A 151 -3.51 3.82 -11.09
CA TYR A 151 -2.61 3.07 -11.97
C TYR A 151 -3.07 1.61 -12.09
N GLN A 152 -3.14 1.11 -13.32
CA GLN A 152 -3.56 -0.26 -13.62
C GLN A 152 -2.34 -1.12 -13.85
N TYR A 153 -2.13 -2.09 -12.96
CA TYR A 153 -1.05 -3.05 -13.09
C TYR A 153 -1.42 -4.15 -14.10
N PRO A 154 -0.49 -4.58 -14.98
CA PRO A 154 -0.67 -5.71 -15.90
C PRO A 154 -1.04 -7.03 -15.19
N GLY A 155 -0.54 -7.22 -13.97
CA GLY A 155 -0.83 -8.43 -13.20
C GLY A 155 -0.80 -8.23 -11.70
N ALA A 156 -1.06 -9.31 -10.97
CA ALA A 156 -0.97 -9.36 -9.53
C ALA A 156 -0.59 -10.77 -9.02
N LEU A 157 0.37 -10.80 -8.11
CA LEU A 157 0.88 -12.00 -7.44
C LEU A 157 0.12 -12.22 -6.13
N GLY A 158 -0.56 -13.36 -6.04
CA GLY A 158 -1.31 -13.81 -4.89
C GLY A 158 -0.56 -14.81 -4.03
N PRO A 159 -1.12 -15.14 -2.85
CA PRO A 159 -0.66 -16.27 -2.06
C PRO A 159 -0.97 -17.60 -2.77
N ILE A 160 -0.40 -18.71 -2.29
CA ILE A 160 -0.72 -20.05 -2.77
C ILE A 160 -2.25 -20.30 -2.74
N PRO A 161 -2.80 -21.09 -3.69
CA PRO A 161 -4.25 -21.27 -3.83
C PRO A 161 -4.94 -21.71 -2.53
N GLU A 162 -4.33 -22.61 -1.76
CA GLU A 162 -4.89 -23.10 -0.50
C GLU A 162 -5.14 -21.97 0.51
N LEU A 163 -4.24 -20.99 0.61
CA LEU A 163 -4.43 -19.83 1.49
C LEU A 163 -5.36 -18.79 0.86
N ALA A 164 -5.25 -18.60 -0.45
CA ALA A 164 -6.02 -17.62 -1.20
C ALA A 164 -7.53 -17.88 -1.14
N GLU A 165 -7.94 -19.16 -1.25
CA GLU A 165 -9.34 -19.59 -1.19
C GLU A 165 -9.93 -19.58 0.22
N ASN A 166 -9.07 -19.61 1.25
CA ASN A 166 -9.51 -19.70 2.64
C ASN A 166 -9.43 -18.38 3.40
N ALA A 167 -8.64 -17.39 2.96
CA ALA A 167 -8.77 -16.03 3.46
C ALA A 167 -10.07 -15.43 2.92
N ASN A 168 -11.10 -15.22 3.73
CA ASN A 168 -12.41 -14.72 3.27
C ASN A 168 -12.69 -13.25 3.63
N ALA A 169 -11.68 -12.56 4.18
CA ALA A 169 -11.76 -11.13 4.46
C ALA A 169 -11.45 -10.27 3.23
#